data_AF-A0AAV0QLE3-F1
#
_entry.id   AF-A0AAV0QLE3-F1
#
_cell.length_a   1.000
_cell.length_b   1.000
_cell.length_c   1.000
_cell.angle_alpha   90.00
_cell.angle_beta   90.00
_cell.angle_gamma   90.00
#
_symmetry.space_group_name_H-M   'P 1'
#
loop_
_entity.id
_entity.type
_entity.pdbx_description
1 polymer ?
#
loop_
_entity_poly.entity_id
_entity_poly.type
_entity_poly.pdbx_seq_one_letter_code
_entity_poly.pdbx_strand_id
1 'polypeptide(L)'
;MVPEFEEAAFTAPLNKVVRCKTQFGWHLLQVLSEREECVLREIQPKDFHVKFQDPTFLEEVQLIDVREPDEVAKASLPSFEVFPLRQFGTWGPEITTKLDPQKDTYVMCHHGMRSLQVAKWLQSQGFQRVFNLAGGIHAYATTRSTVPALAATVTFPDEKPTLTDEEITKINLLIPRLCLSNTNHLPTAIQLMTTALLTNPPLQSLSLSIFIHSLTSEPDMAKPMSVLTVLRHNPSAHAHLSPTASMLVSSYMRRKRPKEALKVYHWMLRPGSACKVGKDVYGVLVYGFCNLGLVLDSLKVLRDMVDEGLLPGNGLRRIVKRSLLWEARVCEAVELDTALSACYTEGAAGEFYTKLLNLLDSLIGNWREQEKE
;
A
#
# COMPACT_ATOMS: atom_id res chain seq x y z
N MET A 1 30.45 -35.87 -8.24
CA MET A 1 31.46 -35.07 -8.96
C MET A 1 32.79 -35.25 -8.24
N VAL A 2 33.91 -35.36 -8.96
CA VAL A 2 35.24 -35.57 -8.37
C VAL A 2 35.86 -34.17 -8.15
N PRO A 3 36.09 -33.72 -6.90
CA PRO A 3 36.50 -32.34 -6.60
C PRO A 3 37.76 -31.89 -7.35
N GLU A 4 38.68 -32.82 -7.58
CA GLU A 4 39.96 -32.60 -8.28
C GLU A 4 39.77 -32.28 -9.77
N PHE A 5 38.62 -32.67 -10.37
CA PHE A 5 38.26 -32.25 -11.72
C PHE A 5 37.72 -30.82 -11.75
N GLU A 6 36.95 -30.41 -10.75
CA GLU A 6 36.44 -29.04 -10.67
C GLU A 6 37.58 -28.05 -10.48
N GLU A 7 38.48 -28.31 -9.52
CA GLU A 7 39.64 -27.45 -9.26
C GLU A 7 40.52 -27.26 -10.51
N ALA A 8 40.79 -28.35 -11.23
CA ALA A 8 41.56 -28.30 -12.47
C ALA A 8 40.81 -27.59 -13.61
N ALA A 9 39.48 -27.72 -13.69
CA ALA A 9 38.66 -27.04 -14.69
C ALA A 9 38.55 -25.52 -14.45
N PHE A 10 38.46 -25.07 -13.20
CA PHE A 10 38.34 -23.64 -12.87
C PHE A 10 39.66 -22.87 -12.93
N THR A 11 40.80 -23.57 -12.85
CA THR A 11 42.13 -22.93 -12.87
C THR A 11 42.77 -22.96 -14.27
N ALA A 12 42.26 -23.80 -15.18
CA ALA A 12 42.83 -24.01 -16.49
C ALA A 12 42.39 -22.93 -17.50
N PRO A 13 43.30 -22.39 -18.33
CA PRO A 13 42.94 -21.47 -19.41
C PRO A 13 42.20 -22.21 -20.54
N LEU A 14 41.25 -21.50 -21.17
CA LEU A 14 40.45 -21.96 -22.33
C LEU A 14 41.30 -22.68 -23.40
N ASN A 15 40.76 -23.79 -23.88
CA ASN A 15 41.32 -24.67 -24.93
C ASN A 15 42.69 -25.29 -24.65
N LYS A 16 43.26 -25.16 -23.44
CA LYS A 16 44.49 -25.87 -23.07
C LYS A 16 44.21 -27.18 -22.34
N VAL A 17 45.03 -28.19 -22.65
CA VAL A 17 45.00 -29.48 -21.95
C VAL A 17 45.80 -29.36 -20.65
N VAL A 18 45.16 -29.65 -19.53
CA VAL A 18 45.74 -29.64 -18.18
C VAL A 18 45.64 -31.04 -17.59
N ARG A 19 46.70 -31.46 -16.87
CA ARG A 19 46.72 -32.76 -16.18
C ARG A 19 46.25 -32.60 -14.74
N CYS A 20 45.40 -33.51 -14.27
CA CYS A 20 45.06 -33.62 -12.86
C CYS A 20 45.24 -35.06 -12.37
N LYS A 21 45.40 -35.23 -11.06
CA LYS A 21 45.56 -36.53 -10.42
C LYS A 21 44.37 -36.77 -9.50
N THR A 22 43.68 -37.88 -9.70
CA THR A 22 42.56 -38.32 -8.85
C THR A 22 42.90 -39.65 -8.17
N GLN A 23 42.01 -40.13 -7.29
CA GLN A 23 42.09 -41.49 -6.74
C GLN A 23 42.07 -42.60 -7.80
N PHE A 24 41.67 -42.29 -9.04
CA PHE A 24 41.61 -43.23 -10.17
C PHE A 24 42.82 -43.13 -11.12
N GLY A 25 43.78 -42.24 -10.84
CA GLY A 25 45.00 -42.09 -11.63
C GLY A 25 45.19 -40.69 -12.22
N TRP A 26 45.99 -40.61 -13.28
CA TRP A 26 46.25 -39.36 -14.00
C TRP A 26 45.23 -39.16 -15.11
N HIS A 27 44.69 -37.96 -15.20
CA HIS A 27 43.71 -37.57 -16.21
C HIS A 27 44.17 -36.30 -16.93
N LEU A 28 43.78 -36.20 -18.20
CA LEU A 28 43.94 -34.98 -19.01
C LEU A 28 42.56 -34.35 -19.20
N LEU A 29 42.48 -33.06 -18.95
CA LEU A 29 41.27 -32.25 -19.03
C LEU A 29 41.51 -31.12 -20.02
N GLN A 30 40.54 -30.80 -20.87
CA GLN A 30 40.58 -29.62 -21.72
C GLN A 30 39.32 -28.80 -21.45
N VAL A 31 39.50 -27.54 -21.04
CA VAL A 31 38.37 -26.62 -20.82
C VAL A 31 37.95 -26.07 -22.18
N LEU A 32 36.80 -26.52 -22.68
CA LEU A 32 36.31 -26.16 -24.01
C LEU A 32 35.58 -24.80 -24.03
N SER A 33 35.04 -24.37 -22.89
CA SER A 33 34.34 -23.10 -22.73
C SER A 33 34.46 -22.59 -21.29
N GLU A 34 34.47 -21.27 -21.09
CA GLU A 34 34.20 -20.67 -19.79
C GLU A 34 32.69 -20.75 -19.50
N ARG A 35 32.31 -20.80 -18.22
CA ARG A 35 30.93 -20.52 -17.85
C ARG A 35 30.68 -19.05 -18.16
N GLU A 36 29.86 -18.76 -19.15
CA GLU A 36 29.33 -17.41 -19.32
C GLU A 36 28.70 -16.97 -17.99
N GLU A 37 29.18 -15.87 -17.42
CA GLU A 37 28.64 -15.37 -16.16
C GLU A 37 27.16 -15.08 -16.36
N CYS A 38 26.29 -15.88 -15.74
CA CYS A 38 24.88 -15.56 -15.72
C CYS A 38 24.68 -14.26 -14.94
N VAL A 39 24.30 -13.20 -15.64
CA VAL A 39 24.11 -11.87 -15.06
C VAL A 39 22.65 -11.72 -14.63
N LEU A 40 22.44 -11.64 -13.30
CA LEU A 40 21.18 -11.17 -12.72
C LEU A 40 21.33 -9.69 -12.36
N ARG A 41 20.54 -8.83 -12.98
CA ARG A 41 20.52 -7.38 -12.70
C ARG A 41 19.13 -6.90 -12.37
N GLU A 42 19.07 -5.82 -11.61
CA GLU A 42 17.82 -5.11 -11.35
C GLU A 42 17.74 -3.90 -12.29
N ILE A 43 16.64 -3.76 -13.02
CA ILE A 43 16.40 -2.62 -13.92
C ILE A 43 15.38 -1.67 -13.31
N GLN A 44 15.70 -0.38 -13.29
CA GLN A 44 14.79 0.63 -12.78
C GLN A 44 13.65 0.89 -13.77
N PRO A 45 12.43 1.23 -13.30
CA PRO A 45 11.28 1.42 -14.18
C PRO A 45 11.47 2.49 -15.26
N LYS A 46 12.26 3.54 -14.97
CA LYS A 46 12.61 4.60 -15.92
C LYS A 46 13.42 4.06 -17.09
N ASP A 47 14.47 3.30 -16.79
CA ASP A 47 15.37 2.73 -17.80
C ASP A 47 14.65 1.65 -18.62
N PHE A 48 13.82 0.85 -17.96
CA PHE A 48 12.98 -0.13 -18.65
C PHE A 48 11.99 0.56 -19.60
N HIS A 49 11.35 1.67 -19.19
CA HIS A 49 10.41 2.39 -20.05
C HIS A 49 11.08 2.93 -21.33
N VAL A 50 12.30 3.47 -21.23
CA VAL A 50 13.06 3.96 -22.40
C VAL A 50 13.31 2.83 -23.39
N LYS A 51 13.75 1.66 -22.90
CA LYS A 51 13.97 0.47 -23.75
C LYS A 51 12.66 -0.06 -24.34
N PHE A 52 11.59 -0.06 -23.55
CA PHE A 52 10.28 -0.57 -23.95
C PHE A 52 9.60 0.25 -25.07
N GLN A 53 10.03 1.49 -25.31
CA GLN A 53 9.54 2.30 -26.43
C GLN A 53 10.15 1.89 -27.78
N ASP A 54 11.27 1.18 -27.79
CA ASP A 54 11.93 0.73 -29.01
C ASP A 54 11.26 -0.56 -29.54
N PRO A 55 10.68 -0.57 -30.76
CA PRO A 55 10.08 -1.76 -31.34
C PRO A 55 11.07 -2.90 -31.54
N THR A 56 12.34 -2.58 -31.83
CA THR A 56 13.40 -3.59 -32.04
C THR A 56 13.73 -4.33 -30.74
N PHE A 57 13.67 -3.62 -29.60
CA PHE A 57 13.86 -4.21 -28.29
C PHE A 57 12.81 -5.29 -27.99
N LEU A 58 11.54 -5.09 -28.36
CA LEU A 58 10.46 -6.05 -28.10
C LEU A 58 10.60 -7.37 -28.89
N GLU A 59 11.32 -7.38 -30.00
CA GLU A 59 11.57 -8.58 -30.82
C GLU A 59 12.79 -9.39 -30.31
N GLU A 60 13.74 -8.71 -29.66
CA GLU A 60 15.00 -9.30 -29.20
C GLU A 60 14.95 -9.84 -27.76
N VAL A 61 13.98 -9.42 -26.96
CA VAL A 61 13.89 -9.77 -25.53
C VAL A 61 12.71 -10.67 -25.20
N GLN A 62 12.80 -11.33 -24.04
CA GLN A 62 11.73 -12.13 -23.46
C GLN A 62 11.16 -11.41 -22.24
N LEU A 63 9.85 -11.17 -22.24
CA LEU A 63 9.17 -10.46 -21.18
C LEU A 63 8.27 -11.44 -20.42
N ILE A 64 8.59 -11.69 -19.16
CA ILE A 64 7.91 -12.65 -18.29
C ILE A 64 7.15 -11.90 -17.20
N ASP A 65 5.87 -12.20 -17.07
CA ASP A 65 5.03 -11.77 -15.96
C ASP A 65 4.70 -12.96 -15.06
N VAL A 66 5.19 -12.94 -13.81
CA VAL A 66 5.01 -14.07 -12.88
C VAL A 66 3.79 -13.91 -11.98
N ARG A 67 2.96 -12.91 -12.26
CA ARG A 67 1.72 -12.67 -11.51
C ARG A 67 0.65 -13.67 -11.88
N GLU A 68 -0.33 -13.83 -11.00
CA GLU A 68 -1.50 -14.65 -11.30
C GLU A 68 -2.34 -14.00 -12.42
N PRO A 69 -3.10 -14.77 -13.21
CA PRO A 69 -3.93 -14.21 -14.29
C PRO A 69 -4.88 -13.11 -13.78
N ASP A 70 -5.40 -13.25 -12.55
CA ASP A 70 -6.25 -12.26 -11.88
C ASP A 70 -5.53 -10.94 -11.59
N GLU A 71 -4.21 -10.98 -11.39
CA GLU A 71 -3.37 -9.79 -11.17
C GLU A 71 -2.96 -9.15 -12.50
N VAL A 72 -2.70 -9.96 -13.54
CA VAL A 72 -2.40 -9.47 -14.89
C VAL A 72 -3.63 -8.82 -15.53
N ALA A 73 -4.81 -9.37 -15.27
CA ALA A 73 -6.08 -8.81 -15.73
C ALA A 73 -6.33 -7.37 -15.24
N LYS A 74 -5.84 -7.02 -14.05
CA LYS A 74 -6.01 -5.67 -13.46
C LYS A 74 -5.12 -4.62 -14.12
N ALA A 75 -3.92 -5.03 -14.53
CA ALA A 75 -2.97 -4.17 -15.22
C ALA A 75 -1.96 -5.07 -15.92
N SER A 76 -1.78 -4.88 -17.22
CA SER A 76 -0.81 -5.62 -18.02
C SER A 76 0.02 -4.66 -18.86
N LEU A 77 1.20 -5.12 -19.25
CA LEU A 77 2.02 -4.47 -20.27
C LEU A 77 1.94 -5.33 -21.53
N PRO A 78 1.86 -4.71 -22.73
CA PRO A 78 1.87 -5.47 -23.96
C PRO A 78 3.16 -6.28 -24.08
N SER A 79 3.09 -7.40 -24.80
CA SER A 79 4.22 -8.30 -25.08
C SER A 79 4.76 -9.11 -23.89
N PHE A 80 4.21 -8.98 -22.69
CA PHE A 80 4.54 -9.85 -21.56
C PHE A 80 3.81 -11.20 -21.64
N GLU A 81 4.57 -12.29 -21.60
CA GLU A 81 4.05 -13.65 -21.46
C GLU A 81 3.84 -13.98 -19.98
N VAL A 82 2.68 -14.55 -19.65
CA VAL A 82 2.25 -14.76 -18.26
C VAL A 82 2.59 -16.17 -17.80
N PHE A 83 3.38 -16.28 -16.73
CA PHE A 83 3.78 -17.52 -16.08
C PHE A 83 3.37 -17.50 -14.59
N PRO A 84 2.11 -17.83 -14.26
CA PRO A 84 1.58 -17.70 -12.91
C PRO A 84 2.32 -18.56 -11.89
N LEU A 85 2.76 -17.97 -10.77
CA LEU A 85 3.53 -18.69 -9.75
C LEU A 85 2.80 -19.87 -9.13
N ARG A 86 1.46 -19.84 -9.00
CA ARG A 86 0.70 -21.01 -8.55
C ARG A 86 0.86 -22.23 -9.45
N GLN A 87 1.14 -22.00 -10.73
CA GLN A 87 1.36 -23.04 -11.73
C GLN A 87 2.85 -23.36 -11.91
N PHE A 88 3.74 -22.87 -11.03
CA PHE A 88 5.17 -23.11 -11.15
C PHE A 88 5.54 -24.60 -11.28
N GLY A 89 4.81 -25.48 -10.60
CA GLY A 89 5.03 -26.93 -10.71
C GLY A 89 4.75 -27.51 -12.09
N THR A 90 3.94 -26.86 -12.93
CA THR A 90 3.61 -27.32 -14.29
C THR A 90 4.50 -26.66 -15.34
N TRP A 91 4.65 -25.33 -15.33
CA TRP A 91 5.45 -24.64 -16.35
C TRP A 91 6.94 -24.58 -16.00
N GLY A 92 7.32 -24.67 -14.73
CA GLY A 92 8.71 -24.58 -14.28
C GLY A 92 9.64 -25.58 -14.97
N PRO A 93 9.27 -26.88 -15.04
CA PRO A 93 10.06 -27.88 -15.78
C PRO A 93 10.11 -27.65 -17.29
N GLU A 94 9.16 -26.92 -17.87
CA GLU A 94 9.04 -26.67 -19.31
C GLU A 94 9.66 -25.33 -19.74
N ILE A 95 10.17 -24.52 -18.80
CA ILE A 95 10.55 -23.13 -19.06
C ILE A 95 11.67 -23.01 -20.10
N THR A 96 12.64 -23.92 -20.07
CA THR A 96 13.79 -23.94 -20.99
C THR A 96 13.42 -24.44 -22.38
N THR A 97 12.22 -25.02 -22.53
CA THR A 97 11.66 -25.44 -23.81
C THR A 97 10.81 -24.32 -24.42
N LYS A 98 10.15 -23.53 -23.58
CA LYS A 98 9.30 -22.40 -24.01
C LYS A 98 10.08 -21.12 -24.27
N LEU A 99 11.16 -20.91 -23.52
CA LEU A 99 11.97 -19.69 -23.59
C LEU A 99 13.41 -20.04 -23.98
N ASP A 100 14.11 -19.07 -24.58
CA ASP A 100 15.49 -19.23 -25.04
C ASP A 100 16.48 -18.73 -23.98
N PRO A 101 17.28 -19.61 -23.35
CA PRO A 101 18.23 -19.22 -22.31
C PRO A 101 19.29 -18.20 -22.74
N GLN A 102 19.48 -17.99 -24.05
CA GLN A 102 20.43 -17.03 -24.64
C GLN A 102 19.86 -15.61 -24.79
N LYS A 103 18.52 -15.47 -24.78
CA LYS A 103 17.86 -14.16 -24.92
C LYS A 103 17.76 -13.42 -23.59
N ASP A 104 17.81 -12.10 -23.66
CA ASP A 104 17.62 -11.23 -22.50
C ASP A 104 16.22 -11.42 -21.93
N THR A 105 16.13 -11.85 -20.68
CA THR A 105 14.86 -12.19 -20.02
C THR A 105 14.54 -11.18 -18.94
N TYR A 106 13.44 -10.45 -19.09
CA TYR A 106 12.94 -9.50 -18.10
C TYR A 106 11.77 -10.10 -17.34
N VAL A 107 11.83 -10.05 -16.01
CA VAL A 107 10.82 -10.64 -15.13
C VAL A 107 10.16 -9.56 -14.28
N MET A 108 8.83 -9.58 -14.24
CA MET A 108 8.02 -8.62 -13.50
C MET A 108 7.00 -9.33 -12.59
N CYS A 109 6.75 -8.73 -11.43
CA CYS A 109 5.59 -9.05 -10.60
C CYS A 109 4.89 -7.77 -10.10
N HIS A 110 4.08 -7.84 -9.03
CA HIS A 110 3.41 -6.65 -8.50
C HIS A 110 4.38 -5.61 -7.90
N HIS A 111 5.34 -6.05 -7.07
CA HIS A 111 6.27 -5.20 -6.31
C HIS A 111 7.76 -5.56 -6.47
N GLY A 112 8.12 -6.47 -7.39
CA GLY A 112 9.51 -6.86 -7.66
C GLY A 112 10.06 -8.02 -6.81
N MET A 113 9.43 -8.39 -5.69
CA MET A 113 9.96 -9.45 -4.80
C MET A 113 9.79 -10.87 -5.34
N ARG A 114 8.61 -11.19 -5.89
CA ARG A 114 8.32 -12.50 -6.49
C ARG A 114 9.09 -12.73 -7.80
N SER A 115 9.21 -11.68 -8.63
CA SER A 115 9.97 -11.73 -9.87
C SER A 115 11.47 -11.87 -9.61
N LEU A 116 11.99 -11.30 -8.52
CA LEU A 116 13.38 -11.51 -8.12
C LEU A 116 13.68 -12.98 -7.79
N GLN A 117 12.75 -13.67 -7.11
CA GLN A 117 12.91 -15.10 -6.81
C GLN A 117 12.89 -15.94 -8.08
N VAL A 118 11.97 -15.65 -9.00
CA VAL A 118 11.92 -16.33 -10.31
C VAL A 118 13.16 -16.02 -11.14
N ALA A 119 13.65 -14.78 -11.13
CA ALA A 119 14.86 -14.40 -11.85
C ALA A 119 16.09 -15.19 -11.35
N LYS A 120 16.24 -15.34 -10.03
CA LYS A 120 17.28 -16.19 -9.43
C LYS A 120 17.12 -17.65 -9.82
N TRP A 121 15.88 -18.14 -9.87
CA TRP A 121 15.63 -19.50 -10.30
C TRP A 121 15.93 -19.70 -11.79
N LEU A 122 15.54 -18.79 -12.69
CA LEU A 122 15.89 -18.83 -14.11
C LEU A 122 17.41 -18.84 -14.32
N GLN A 123 18.14 -18.05 -13.53
CA GLN A 123 19.60 -18.09 -13.51
C GLN A 123 20.13 -19.51 -13.22
N SER A 124 19.54 -20.22 -12.25
CA SER A 124 19.90 -21.61 -11.94
C SER A 124 19.53 -22.61 -13.04
N GLN A 125 18.56 -22.26 -13.90
CA GLN A 125 18.15 -23.07 -15.06
C GLN A 125 18.99 -22.80 -16.32
N GLY A 126 20.01 -21.93 -16.24
CA GLY A 126 20.94 -21.67 -17.34
C GLY A 126 20.63 -20.44 -18.18
N PHE A 127 19.71 -19.58 -17.77
CA PHE A 127 19.48 -18.29 -18.43
C PHE A 127 20.66 -17.34 -18.19
N GLN A 128 21.25 -16.81 -19.25
CA GLN A 128 22.48 -16.03 -19.16
C GLN A 128 22.26 -14.59 -18.70
N ARG A 129 21.17 -13.94 -19.15
CA ARG A 129 20.93 -12.52 -18.88
C ARG A 129 19.50 -12.33 -18.38
N VAL A 130 19.35 -12.14 -17.07
CA VAL A 130 18.04 -12.01 -16.42
C VAL A 130 17.93 -10.68 -15.70
N PHE A 131 16.85 -9.95 -15.98
CA PHE A 131 16.59 -8.62 -15.45
C PHE A 131 15.32 -8.62 -14.60
N ASN A 132 15.41 -8.27 -13.33
CA ASN A 132 14.24 -8.06 -12.47
C ASN A 132 13.78 -6.60 -12.57
N LEU A 133 12.50 -6.35 -12.84
CA LEU A 133 11.94 -5.01 -12.82
C LEU A 133 11.77 -4.51 -11.37
N ALA A 134 12.56 -3.52 -10.99
CA ALA A 134 12.56 -2.95 -9.64
C ALA A 134 11.18 -2.37 -9.27
N GLY A 135 10.62 -2.79 -8.13
CA GLY A 135 9.31 -2.34 -7.67
C GLY A 135 8.11 -2.83 -8.52
N GLY A 136 8.36 -3.70 -9.50
CA GLY A 136 7.34 -4.35 -10.33
C GLY A 136 6.47 -3.40 -11.15
N ILE A 137 5.30 -3.90 -11.55
CA ILE A 137 4.34 -3.11 -12.34
C ILE A 137 3.83 -1.88 -11.60
N HIS A 138 3.76 -1.94 -10.26
CA HIS A 138 3.32 -0.80 -9.44
C HIS A 138 4.26 0.38 -9.61
N ALA A 139 5.58 0.17 -9.42
CA ALA A 139 6.56 1.24 -9.58
C ALA A 139 6.64 1.75 -11.02
N TYR A 140 6.44 0.86 -12.00
CA TYR A 140 6.35 1.24 -13.42
C TYR A 140 5.14 2.14 -13.70
N ALA A 141 3.96 1.79 -13.20
CA ALA A 141 2.74 2.58 -13.36
C ALA A 141 2.86 3.97 -12.68
N THR A 142 3.46 4.03 -11.48
CA THR A 142 3.71 5.31 -10.79
C THR A 142 4.69 6.19 -11.57
N THR A 143 5.76 5.60 -12.10
CA THR A 143 6.78 6.34 -12.88
C THR A 143 6.15 6.93 -14.15
N ARG A 144 5.29 6.19 -14.86
CA ARG A 144 4.58 6.71 -16.03
C ARG A 144 3.67 7.91 -15.71
N SER A 145 3.03 7.94 -14.54
CA SER A 145 2.22 9.12 -14.12
C SER A 145 3.06 10.39 -13.90
N THR A 146 4.37 10.26 -13.67
CA THR A 146 5.27 11.40 -13.42
C THR A 146 6.01 11.90 -14.66
N VAL A 147 5.88 11.23 -15.81
CA VAL A 147 6.54 11.63 -17.06
C VAL A 147 5.49 12.21 -18.03
N PRO A 148 5.54 13.51 -18.41
CA PRO A 148 4.44 14.19 -19.12
C PRO A 148 4.21 13.80 -20.59
N ALA A 149 4.83 12.76 -21.12
CA ALA A 149 4.72 12.41 -22.53
C ALA A 149 4.13 11.00 -22.71
N LEU A 150 3.07 10.94 -23.52
CA LEU A 150 2.48 9.74 -24.15
C LEU A 150 1.42 8.99 -23.34
N ALA A 151 0.22 9.58 -23.31
CA ALA A 151 -1.03 8.86 -23.22
C ALA A 151 -1.29 8.12 -24.55
N ALA A 152 -1.13 6.80 -24.57
CA ALA A 152 -1.80 5.88 -25.50
C ALA A 152 -1.57 4.43 -25.05
N THR A 153 -2.66 3.65 -25.16
CA THR A 153 -2.81 2.19 -25.10
C THR A 153 -2.34 1.46 -23.85
N VAL A 154 -3.13 1.59 -22.78
CA VAL A 154 -3.54 0.41 -21.99
C VAL A 154 -5.05 0.29 -22.18
N THR A 155 -5.47 -0.71 -22.94
CA THR A 155 -6.86 -1.17 -22.95
C THR A 155 -7.08 -1.94 -21.66
N PHE A 156 -7.95 -1.43 -20.80
CA PHE A 156 -8.43 -2.16 -19.62
C PHE A 156 -9.63 -3.01 -20.06
N PRO A 157 -9.55 -4.34 -20.09
CA PRO A 157 -10.75 -5.16 -20.14
C PRO A 157 -11.38 -5.19 -18.75
N ASP A 158 -12.69 -4.96 -18.73
CA ASP A 158 -13.54 -4.75 -17.55
C ASP A 158 -13.23 -5.66 -16.34
N GLU A 159 -13.10 -5.01 -15.18
CA GLU A 159 -13.38 -5.63 -13.90
C GLU A 159 -14.75 -6.30 -13.99
N LYS A 160 -14.84 -7.61 -13.76
CA LYS A 160 -16.11 -8.13 -13.25
C LYS A 160 -16.25 -7.58 -11.84
N PRO A 161 -17.28 -6.77 -11.54
CA PRO A 161 -17.61 -6.52 -10.16
C PRO A 161 -18.06 -7.88 -9.60
N THR A 162 -17.51 -8.27 -8.46
CA THR A 162 -17.92 -9.50 -7.75
C THR A 162 -19.40 -9.48 -7.38
N LEU A 163 -20.00 -8.29 -7.34
CA LEU A 163 -21.44 -8.04 -7.27
C LEU A 163 -21.88 -7.35 -8.57
N THR A 164 -22.90 -7.89 -9.22
CA THR A 164 -23.53 -7.22 -10.37
C THR A 164 -24.13 -5.86 -9.97
N ASP A 165 -24.26 -4.94 -10.93
CA ASP A 165 -24.89 -3.64 -10.68
C ASP A 165 -26.33 -3.79 -10.14
N GLU A 166 -27.03 -4.84 -10.55
CA GLU A 166 -28.33 -5.20 -9.99
C GLU A 166 -28.26 -5.55 -8.50
N GLU A 167 -27.28 -6.36 -8.09
CA GLU A 167 -27.08 -6.73 -6.69
C GLU A 167 -26.69 -5.53 -5.85
N ILE A 168 -25.80 -4.66 -6.34
CA ILE A 168 -25.43 -3.40 -5.68
C ILE A 168 -26.66 -2.52 -5.50
N THR A 169 -27.48 -2.39 -6.54
CA THR A 169 -28.73 -1.61 -6.48
C THR A 169 -29.70 -2.19 -5.46
N LYS A 170 -29.90 -3.51 -5.47
CA LYS A 170 -30.76 -4.21 -4.47
C LYS A 170 -30.23 -3.99 -3.05
N ILE A 171 -28.93 -4.11 -2.82
CA ILE A 171 -28.30 -3.86 -1.51
C ILE A 171 -28.51 -2.41 -1.07
N ASN A 172 -28.23 -1.43 -1.94
CA ASN A 172 -28.39 -0.01 -1.64
C ASN A 172 -29.85 0.38 -1.34
N LEU A 173 -30.83 -0.31 -1.92
CA LEU A 173 -32.26 -0.11 -1.60
C LEU A 173 -32.68 -0.81 -0.30
N LEU A 174 -32.09 -1.96 0.03
CA LEU A 174 -32.44 -2.76 1.20
C LEU A 174 -31.80 -2.22 2.49
N ILE A 175 -30.54 -1.80 2.45
CA ILE A 175 -29.78 -1.37 3.63
C ILE A 175 -30.48 -0.24 4.41
N PRO A 176 -30.97 0.85 3.78
CA PRO A 176 -31.70 1.88 4.50
C PRO A 176 -32.96 1.35 5.20
N ARG A 177 -33.69 0.44 4.55
CA ARG A 177 -34.91 -0.16 5.11
C ARG A 177 -34.60 -1.02 6.33
N LEU A 178 -33.54 -1.82 6.28
CA LEU A 178 -33.09 -2.64 7.41
C LEU A 178 -32.49 -1.81 8.56
N CYS A 179 -31.89 -0.66 8.25
CA CYS A 179 -31.25 0.21 9.23
C CYS A 179 -32.21 1.17 9.94
N LEU A 180 -33.30 1.57 9.27
CA LEU A 180 -34.29 2.56 9.76
C LEU A 180 -35.61 1.92 10.21
N SER A 181 -35.80 0.61 10.04
CA SER A 181 -36.99 -0.08 10.51
C SER A 181 -37.09 -0.04 12.04
N ASN A 182 -38.30 0.16 12.57
CA ASN A 182 -38.59 0.10 14.01
C ASN A 182 -38.36 -1.31 14.61
N THR A 183 -38.21 -2.33 13.77
CA THR A 183 -37.87 -3.70 14.12
C THR A 183 -36.34 -3.89 14.06
N ASN A 184 -35.77 -4.60 15.04
CA ASN A 184 -34.33 -4.77 15.27
C ASN A 184 -33.63 -5.63 14.18
N HIS A 185 -33.60 -5.16 12.93
CA HIS A 185 -32.95 -5.81 11.79
C HIS A 185 -31.51 -5.35 11.54
N LEU A 186 -30.95 -4.52 12.42
CA LEU A 186 -29.58 -4.03 12.32
C LEU A 186 -28.53 -5.16 12.22
N PRO A 187 -28.62 -6.29 12.96
CA PRO A 187 -27.69 -7.41 12.78
C PRO A 187 -27.69 -7.99 11.36
N THR A 188 -28.85 -8.10 10.73
CA THR A 188 -28.99 -8.55 9.34
C THR A 188 -28.38 -7.55 8.37
N ALA A 189 -28.58 -6.24 8.60
CA ALA A 189 -27.93 -5.19 7.82
C ALA A 189 -26.40 -5.25 7.94
N ILE A 190 -25.88 -5.50 9.15
CA ILE A 190 -24.44 -5.68 9.40
C ILE A 190 -23.91 -6.88 8.62
N GLN A 191 -24.59 -8.02 8.70
CA GLN A 191 -24.18 -9.22 7.96
C GLN A 191 -24.18 -8.96 6.46
N LEU A 192 -25.27 -8.42 5.90
CA LEU A 192 -25.37 -8.11 4.47
C LEU A 192 -24.27 -7.13 4.02
N MET A 193 -24.08 -6.03 4.75
CA MET A 193 -23.07 -5.02 4.40
C MET A 193 -21.65 -5.56 4.53
N THR A 194 -21.34 -6.28 5.60
CA THR A 194 -20.01 -6.89 5.77
C THR A 194 -19.74 -7.91 4.67
N THR A 195 -20.69 -8.79 4.34
CA THR A 195 -20.54 -9.72 3.21
C THR A 195 -20.34 -8.99 1.89
N ALA A 196 -21.07 -7.89 1.65
CA ALA A 196 -20.94 -7.09 0.44
C ALA A 196 -19.59 -6.34 0.37
N LEU A 197 -19.01 -5.94 1.50
CA LEU A 197 -17.69 -5.31 1.52
C LEU A 197 -16.55 -6.33 1.35
N LEU A 198 -16.75 -7.57 1.81
CA LEU A 198 -15.78 -8.66 1.66
C LEU A 198 -15.56 -9.07 0.20
N THR A 199 -16.55 -8.86 -0.66
CA THR A 199 -16.42 -9.09 -2.10
C THR A 199 -15.58 -8.03 -2.81
N ASN A 200 -15.16 -6.96 -2.13
CA ASN A 200 -14.39 -5.83 -2.68
C ASN A 200 -15.08 -5.16 -3.88
N PRO A 201 -16.31 -4.64 -3.69
CA PRO A 201 -17.01 -3.89 -4.73
C PRO A 201 -16.26 -2.59 -5.04
N PRO A 202 -16.57 -1.93 -6.19
CA PRO A 202 -15.97 -0.65 -6.53
C PRO A 202 -16.13 0.35 -5.38
N LEU A 203 -15.08 1.14 -5.10
CA LEU A 203 -15.14 2.18 -4.07
C LEU A 203 -16.32 3.13 -4.36
N GLN A 204 -17.06 3.53 -3.32
CA GLN A 204 -18.24 4.42 -3.39
C GLN A 204 -19.52 3.81 -4.00
N SER A 205 -19.49 2.56 -4.49
CA SER A 205 -20.69 1.88 -5.02
C SER A 205 -21.75 1.59 -3.95
N LEU A 206 -21.32 1.26 -2.73
CA LEU A 206 -22.21 0.98 -1.60
C LEU A 206 -22.45 2.25 -0.77
N SER A 207 -23.72 2.56 -0.51
CA SER A 207 -24.12 3.68 0.33
C SER A 207 -23.92 3.35 1.81
N LEU A 208 -22.73 3.64 2.33
CA LEU A 208 -22.38 3.42 3.74
C LEU A 208 -22.98 4.47 4.69
N SER A 209 -23.49 5.59 4.19
CA SER A 209 -23.88 6.74 5.03
C SER A 209 -24.96 6.39 6.06
N ILE A 210 -26.06 5.78 5.62
CA ILE A 210 -27.20 5.39 6.47
C ILE A 210 -26.80 4.21 7.37
N PHE A 211 -26.02 3.27 6.85
CA PHE A 211 -25.49 2.15 7.61
C PHE A 211 -24.62 2.61 8.78
N ILE A 212 -23.65 3.47 8.52
CA ILE A 212 -22.78 4.09 9.55
C ILE A 212 -23.60 4.94 10.51
N HIS A 213 -24.57 5.70 10.03
CA HIS A 213 -25.47 6.46 10.89
C HIS A 213 -26.20 5.53 11.87
N SER A 214 -26.78 4.44 11.39
CA SER A 214 -27.47 3.45 12.24
C SER A 214 -26.52 2.78 13.23
N LEU A 215 -25.33 2.35 12.79
CA LEU A 215 -24.30 1.79 13.68
C LEU A 215 -23.90 2.74 14.82
N THR A 216 -23.72 4.03 14.52
CA THR A 216 -23.36 5.03 15.53
C THR A 216 -24.53 5.46 16.42
N SER A 217 -25.76 5.05 16.10
CA SER A 217 -26.95 5.28 16.93
C SER A 217 -27.00 4.33 18.12
N GLU A 218 -26.34 3.18 18.00
CA GLU A 218 -26.32 2.17 19.04
C GLU A 218 -25.61 2.68 20.29
N PRO A 219 -26.08 2.28 21.49
CA PRO A 219 -25.51 2.74 22.74
C PRO A 219 -24.07 2.24 22.91
N ASP A 220 -23.80 1.00 22.51
CA ASP A 220 -22.48 0.37 22.59
C ASP A 220 -21.65 0.54 21.30
N MET A 221 -20.36 0.21 21.40
CA MET A 221 -19.45 0.13 20.25
C MET A 221 -19.28 -1.29 19.72
N ALA A 222 -20.00 -2.30 20.24
CA ALA A 222 -19.75 -3.69 19.90
C ALA A 222 -20.02 -3.96 18.41
N LYS A 223 -21.13 -3.44 17.89
CA LYS A 223 -21.53 -3.57 16.47
C LYS A 223 -20.57 -2.82 15.52
N PRO A 224 -20.26 -1.52 15.70
CA PRO A 224 -19.25 -0.84 14.89
C PRO A 224 -17.87 -1.52 14.89
N MET A 225 -17.43 -1.99 16.07
CA MET A 225 -16.11 -2.61 16.19
C MET A 225 -16.07 -4.03 15.60
N SER A 226 -17.18 -4.77 15.61
CA SER A 226 -17.25 -6.08 14.94
C SER A 226 -17.08 -5.94 13.42
N VAL A 227 -17.70 -4.92 12.80
CA VAL A 227 -17.53 -4.60 11.38
C VAL A 227 -16.06 -4.31 11.06
N LEU A 228 -15.41 -3.40 11.81
CA LEU A 228 -14.00 -3.08 11.60
C LEU A 228 -13.08 -4.28 11.81
N THR A 229 -13.40 -5.14 12.78
CA THR A 229 -12.64 -6.37 13.05
C THR A 229 -12.74 -7.36 11.90
N VAL A 230 -13.96 -7.60 11.38
CA VAL A 230 -14.19 -8.47 10.22
C VAL A 230 -13.41 -7.95 9.01
N LEU A 231 -13.48 -6.65 8.71
CA LEU A 231 -12.75 -6.06 7.58
C LEU A 231 -11.23 -6.14 7.76
N ARG A 232 -10.71 -5.99 8.98
CA ARG A 232 -9.27 -6.07 9.26
C ARG A 232 -8.71 -7.47 8.95
N HIS A 233 -9.42 -8.52 9.31
CA HIS A 233 -8.96 -9.90 9.12
C HIS A 233 -9.05 -10.39 7.67
N ASN A 234 -9.66 -9.63 6.77
CA ASN A 234 -9.86 -10.01 5.37
C ASN A 234 -9.09 -9.07 4.42
N PRO A 235 -8.00 -9.53 3.78
CA PRO A 235 -7.19 -8.71 2.90
C PRO A 235 -7.92 -8.09 1.71
N SER A 236 -8.94 -8.78 1.17
CA SER A 236 -9.76 -8.26 0.06
C SER A 236 -10.49 -6.97 0.41
N ALA A 237 -10.85 -6.79 1.68
CA ALA A 237 -11.65 -5.66 2.15
C ALA A 237 -10.81 -4.51 2.73
N HIS A 238 -9.47 -4.60 2.69
CA HIS A 238 -8.58 -3.58 3.23
C HIS A 238 -8.77 -2.21 2.55
N ALA A 239 -9.19 -2.19 1.28
CA ALA A 239 -9.52 -0.96 0.54
C ALA A 239 -10.68 -0.18 1.18
N HIS A 240 -11.64 -0.86 1.81
CA HIS A 240 -12.81 -0.24 2.44
C HIS A 240 -12.60 0.12 3.91
N LEU A 241 -11.49 -0.33 4.51
CA LEU A 241 -11.25 -0.19 5.94
C LEU A 241 -11.04 1.28 6.36
N SER A 242 -10.17 2.01 5.65
CA SER A 242 -9.91 3.43 5.93
C SER A 242 -11.15 4.31 5.69
N PRO A 243 -11.86 4.21 4.54
CA PRO A 243 -13.12 4.94 4.32
C PRO A 243 -14.18 4.66 5.39
N THR A 244 -14.38 3.41 5.77
CA THR A 244 -15.40 3.00 6.76
C THR A 244 -15.06 3.54 8.16
N ALA A 245 -13.79 3.46 8.56
CA ALA A 245 -13.33 4.00 9.83
C ALA A 245 -13.40 5.55 9.85
N SER A 246 -13.02 6.23 8.77
CA SER A 246 -13.16 7.69 8.63
C SER A 246 -14.63 8.14 8.76
N MET A 247 -15.55 7.41 8.11
CA MET A 247 -16.99 7.68 8.22
C MET A 247 -17.52 7.46 9.64
N LEU A 248 -17.06 6.41 10.35
CA LEU A 248 -17.42 6.17 11.75
C LEU A 248 -16.95 7.32 12.65
N VAL A 249 -15.68 7.72 12.54
CA VAL A 249 -15.13 8.86 13.30
C VAL A 249 -15.96 10.12 13.04
N SER A 250 -16.21 10.44 11.77
CA SER A 250 -17.01 11.61 11.40
C SER A 250 -18.45 11.56 11.93
N SER A 251 -19.07 10.38 11.91
CA SER A 251 -20.42 10.19 12.42
C SER A 251 -20.48 10.34 13.95
N TYR A 252 -19.53 9.77 14.69
CA TYR A 252 -19.46 9.93 16.15
C TYR A 252 -19.23 11.39 16.57
N MET A 253 -18.34 12.11 15.88
CA MET A 253 -18.11 13.53 16.16
C MET A 253 -19.36 14.39 15.92
N ARG A 254 -20.10 14.14 14.83
CA ARG A 254 -21.40 14.82 14.59
C ARG A 254 -22.43 14.57 15.68
N ARG A 255 -22.38 13.41 16.35
CA ARG A 255 -23.28 13.05 17.46
C ARG A 255 -22.78 13.51 18.82
N LYS A 256 -21.72 14.31 18.88
CA LYS A 256 -21.09 14.75 20.14
C LYS A 256 -20.68 13.57 21.04
N ARG A 257 -20.21 12.47 20.43
CA ARG A 257 -19.66 11.28 21.10
C ARG A 257 -18.14 11.19 20.89
N PRO A 258 -17.35 12.11 21.49
CA PRO A 258 -15.91 12.21 21.24
C PRO A 258 -15.11 11.01 21.73
N LYS A 259 -15.51 10.38 22.84
CA LYS A 259 -14.79 9.25 23.44
C LYS A 259 -14.82 8.02 22.53
N GLU A 260 -15.94 7.77 21.87
CA GLU A 260 -16.12 6.69 20.90
C GLU A 260 -15.36 6.98 19.61
N ALA A 261 -15.34 8.24 19.15
CA ALA A 261 -14.52 8.65 18.01
C ALA A 261 -13.02 8.42 18.29
N LEU A 262 -12.52 8.76 19.49
CA LEU A 262 -11.15 8.47 19.90
C LEU A 262 -10.83 6.97 19.92
N LYS A 263 -11.78 6.13 20.36
CA LYS A 263 -11.58 4.67 20.35
C LYS A 263 -11.41 4.13 18.93
N VAL A 264 -12.19 4.62 17.96
CA VAL A 264 -12.02 4.25 16.54
C VAL A 264 -10.68 4.78 16.01
N TYR A 265 -10.33 6.02 16.33
CA TYR A 265 -9.07 6.63 15.93
C TYR A 265 -7.84 5.84 16.44
N HIS A 266 -7.78 5.54 17.74
CA HIS A 266 -6.70 4.72 18.31
C HIS A 266 -6.69 3.29 17.74
N TRP A 267 -7.85 2.75 17.35
CA TRP A 267 -7.91 1.47 16.65
C TRP A 267 -7.25 1.54 15.28
N MET A 268 -7.42 2.64 14.54
CA MET A 268 -6.77 2.87 13.24
C MET A 268 -5.24 2.94 13.38
N LEU A 269 -4.73 3.58 14.44
CA LEU A 269 -3.30 3.77 14.72
C LEU A 269 -2.57 2.52 15.24
N ARG A 270 -3.24 1.38 15.42
CA ARG A 270 -2.61 0.18 15.98
C ARG A 270 -1.44 -0.30 15.10
N PRO A 271 -0.33 -0.79 15.70
CA PRO A 271 0.78 -1.37 14.95
C PRO A 271 0.31 -2.52 14.05
N GLY A 272 0.70 -2.49 12.77
CA GLY A 272 0.29 -3.49 11.78
C GLY A 272 -1.14 -3.35 11.27
N SER A 273 -1.79 -2.20 11.49
CA SER A 273 -3.06 -1.86 10.86
C SER A 273 -2.87 -1.48 9.38
N ALA A 274 -3.71 -1.99 8.49
CA ALA A 274 -3.74 -1.57 7.08
C ALA A 274 -4.41 -0.19 6.88
N CYS A 275 -4.95 0.41 7.96
CA CYS A 275 -5.53 1.75 7.92
C CYS A 275 -4.45 2.83 7.80
N LYS A 276 -4.47 3.58 6.69
CA LYS A 276 -3.84 4.90 6.66
C LYS A 276 -4.85 5.94 7.10
N VAL A 277 -4.49 6.75 8.09
CA VAL A 277 -5.30 7.88 8.56
C VAL A 277 -5.12 9.04 7.56
N GLY A 278 -6.23 9.48 6.97
CA GLY A 278 -6.21 10.61 6.04
C GLY A 278 -6.23 11.96 6.75
N LYS A 279 -5.81 13.01 6.03
CA LYS A 279 -5.85 14.41 6.50
C LYS A 279 -7.26 14.86 6.92
N ASP A 280 -8.29 14.29 6.29
CA ASP A 280 -9.71 14.50 6.61
C ASP A 280 -10.05 14.07 8.04
N VAL A 281 -9.57 12.90 8.47
CA VAL A 281 -9.84 12.35 9.82
C VAL A 281 -9.24 13.24 10.90
N TYR A 282 -7.97 13.63 10.75
CA TYR A 282 -7.32 14.59 11.65
C TYR A 282 -8.11 15.90 11.72
N GLY A 283 -8.51 16.44 10.56
CA GLY A 283 -9.29 17.67 10.49
C GLY A 283 -10.61 17.59 11.25
N VAL A 284 -11.37 16.50 11.06
CA VAL A 284 -12.65 16.26 11.73
C VAL A 284 -12.50 16.14 13.24
N LEU A 285 -11.48 15.40 13.70
CA LEU A 285 -11.20 15.21 15.11
C LEU A 285 -10.77 16.52 15.78
N VAL A 286 -9.74 17.19 15.25
CA VAL A 286 -9.24 18.46 15.81
C VAL A 286 -10.35 19.51 15.85
N TYR A 287 -11.10 19.67 14.75
CA TYR A 287 -12.24 20.59 14.68
C TYR A 287 -13.31 20.25 15.73
N GLY A 288 -13.69 18.97 15.80
CA GLY A 288 -14.74 18.52 16.69
C GLY A 288 -14.35 18.61 18.17
N PHE A 289 -13.12 18.27 18.54
CA PHE A 289 -12.64 18.44 19.92
C PHE A 289 -12.58 19.90 20.33
N CYS A 290 -12.07 20.79 19.46
CA CYS A 290 -12.06 22.23 19.73
C CYS A 290 -13.48 22.78 19.99
N ASN A 291 -14.47 22.35 19.21
CA ASN A 291 -15.86 22.79 19.38
C ASN A 291 -16.56 22.20 20.60
N LEU A 292 -16.06 21.07 21.12
CA LEU A 292 -16.58 20.45 22.35
C LEU A 292 -15.84 20.93 23.61
N GLY A 293 -14.86 21.83 23.48
CA GLY A 293 -14.01 22.29 24.60
C GLY A 293 -12.96 21.28 25.05
N LEU A 294 -12.74 20.21 24.29
CA LEU A 294 -11.73 19.17 24.59
C LEU A 294 -10.38 19.57 23.99
N VAL A 295 -9.83 20.70 24.44
CA VAL A 295 -8.66 21.32 23.79
C VAL A 295 -7.42 20.43 23.90
N LEU A 296 -7.20 19.75 25.03
CA LEU A 296 -6.09 18.81 25.20
C LEU A 296 -6.12 17.68 24.15
N ASP A 297 -7.28 17.04 23.96
CA ASP A 297 -7.42 15.97 22.95
C ASP A 297 -7.25 16.52 21.53
N SER A 298 -7.69 17.76 21.28
CA SER A 298 -7.44 18.43 20.00
C SER A 298 -5.94 18.65 19.73
N LEU A 299 -5.16 19.00 20.75
CA LEU A 299 -3.71 19.19 20.63
C LEU A 299 -2.98 17.87 20.42
N LYS A 300 -3.39 16.78 21.10
CA LYS A 300 -2.83 15.44 20.88
C LYS A 300 -3.02 15.00 19.43
N VAL A 301 -4.23 15.10 18.91
CA VAL A 301 -4.50 14.73 17.50
C VAL A 301 -3.79 15.67 16.52
N LEU A 302 -3.64 16.96 16.86
CA LEU A 302 -2.85 17.90 16.06
C LEU A 302 -1.36 17.51 16.05
N ARG A 303 -0.81 17.07 17.18
CA ARG A 303 0.56 16.56 17.28
C ARG A 303 0.75 15.32 16.41
N ASP A 304 -0.16 14.36 16.49
CA ASP A 304 -0.15 13.15 15.64
C ASP A 304 -0.26 13.51 14.15
N MET A 305 -1.02 14.55 13.81
CA MET A 305 -1.11 15.05 12.43
C MET A 305 0.23 15.59 11.92
N VAL A 306 0.92 16.38 12.75
CA VAL A 306 2.22 16.98 12.40
C VAL A 306 3.33 15.93 12.34
N ASP A 307 3.27 14.89 13.18
CA ASP A 307 4.22 13.77 13.21
C ASP A 307 4.18 12.97 11.89
N GLU A 308 3.00 12.81 11.30
CA GLU A 308 2.81 12.23 9.95
C GLU A 308 3.19 13.20 8.80
N GLY A 309 3.74 14.38 9.13
CA GLY A 309 4.14 15.40 8.16
C GLY A 309 2.99 16.23 7.58
N LEU A 310 1.78 16.12 8.12
CA LEU A 310 0.59 16.84 7.63
C LEU A 310 0.40 18.16 8.37
N LEU A 311 0.16 19.25 7.64
CA LEU A 311 -0.14 20.56 8.24
C LEU A 311 -1.65 20.89 8.28
N PRO A 312 -2.14 21.49 9.38
CA PRO A 312 -3.53 21.89 9.53
C PRO A 312 -3.83 23.10 8.64
N GLY A 313 -4.85 23.00 7.77
CA GLY A 313 -5.23 24.13 6.91
C GLY A 313 -5.63 25.38 7.71
N ASN A 314 -5.65 26.55 7.05
CA ASN A 314 -5.93 27.86 7.68
C ASN A 314 -7.20 27.89 8.54
N GLY A 315 -8.26 27.19 8.11
CA GLY A 315 -9.50 27.08 8.89
C GLY A 315 -9.30 26.36 10.22
N LEU A 316 -8.60 25.22 10.20
CA LEU A 316 -8.34 24.41 11.39
C LEU A 316 -7.41 25.12 12.36
N ARG A 317 -6.35 25.75 11.84
CA ARG A 317 -5.42 26.60 12.60
C ARG A 317 -6.16 27.70 13.38
N ARG A 318 -7.06 28.44 12.72
CA ARG A 318 -7.86 29.50 13.37
C ARG A 318 -8.72 28.96 14.52
N ILE A 319 -9.28 27.76 14.34
CA ILE A 319 -10.15 27.13 15.33
C ILE A 319 -9.36 26.67 16.55
N VAL A 320 -8.18 26.06 16.35
CA VAL A 320 -7.26 25.70 17.45
C VAL A 320 -6.81 26.94 18.22
N LYS A 321 -6.47 28.02 17.52
CA LYS A 321 -6.14 29.30 18.18
C LYS A 321 -7.32 29.80 19.02
N ARG A 322 -8.53 29.79 18.45
CA ARG A 322 -9.74 30.24 19.15
C ARG A 322 -10.07 29.37 20.38
N SER A 323 -9.90 28.06 20.29
CA SER A 323 -10.16 27.16 21.42
C SER A 323 -9.17 27.38 22.56
N LEU A 324 -7.88 27.59 22.28
CA LEU A 324 -6.89 27.97 23.29
C LEU A 324 -7.20 29.32 23.96
N LEU A 325 -7.65 30.31 23.17
CA LEU A 325 -8.07 31.60 23.71
C LEU A 325 -9.29 31.48 24.65
N TRP A 326 -10.22 30.57 24.38
CA TRP A 326 -11.35 30.31 25.26
C TRP A 326 -10.96 29.68 26.60
N GLU A 327 -9.86 28.92 26.63
CA GLU A 327 -9.26 28.39 27.86
C GLU A 327 -8.30 29.39 28.53
N ALA A 328 -8.34 30.68 28.15
CA ALA A 328 -7.46 31.74 28.63
C ALA A 328 -5.94 31.51 28.41
N ARG A 329 -5.58 30.57 27.51
CA ARG A 329 -4.19 30.23 27.15
C ARG A 329 -3.65 31.13 26.05
N VAL A 330 -3.55 32.43 26.33
CA VAL A 330 -3.24 33.47 25.32
C VAL A 330 -1.83 33.34 24.76
N CYS A 331 -0.83 33.12 25.63
CA CYS A 331 0.56 32.99 25.20
C CYS A 331 0.72 31.77 24.29
N GLU A 332 0.15 30.63 24.70
CA GLU A 332 0.21 29.38 23.94
C GLU A 332 -0.53 29.49 22.60
N ALA A 333 -1.67 30.18 22.57
CA ALA A 333 -2.42 30.41 21.35
C ALA A 333 -1.63 31.23 20.32
N VAL A 334 -0.91 32.28 20.76
CA VAL A 334 -0.10 33.12 19.87
C VAL A 334 1.15 32.38 19.40
N GLU A 335 1.82 31.68 20.32
CA GLU A 335 3.03 30.92 20.02
C GLU A 335 2.76 29.81 19.01
N LEU A 336 1.71 29.01 19.23
CA LEU A 336 1.31 27.92 18.32
C LEU A 336 0.88 28.45 16.95
N ASP A 337 0.12 29.55 16.90
CA ASP A 337 -0.33 30.17 15.65
C ASP A 337 0.83 30.72 14.82
N THR A 338 1.85 31.27 15.50
CA THR A 338 3.08 31.76 14.87
C THR A 338 3.91 30.60 14.32
N ALA A 339 4.10 29.54 15.11
CA ALA A 339 4.81 28.34 14.70
C ALA A 339 4.15 27.65 13.50
N LEU A 340 2.82 27.52 13.52
CA LEU A 340 2.06 26.99 12.38
C LEU A 340 2.15 27.89 11.14
N SER A 341 2.21 29.22 11.29
CA SER A 341 2.42 30.15 10.16
C SER A 341 3.77 29.96 9.50
N ALA A 342 4.83 29.86 10.31
CA ALA A 342 6.20 29.74 9.82
C ALA A 342 6.38 28.50 8.92
N CYS A 343 5.71 27.39 9.28
CA CYS A 343 5.72 26.17 8.48
C CYS A 343 5.14 26.34 7.06
N TYR A 344 4.24 27.31 6.85
CA TYR A 344 3.66 27.61 5.53
C TYR A 344 4.50 28.57 4.69
N THR A 345 5.24 29.49 5.32
CA THR A 345 5.95 30.56 4.61
C THR A 345 7.37 30.17 4.20
N GLU A 346 8.05 29.35 5.00
CA GLU A 346 9.49 29.09 4.81
C GLU A 346 9.80 27.74 4.16
N GLY A 347 8.77 27.04 3.67
CA GLY A 347 8.92 25.83 2.85
C GLY A 347 9.56 24.66 3.60
N ALA A 348 8.76 23.93 4.39
CA ALA A 348 8.99 22.55 4.84
C ALA A 348 10.45 22.13 5.18
N ALA A 349 11.26 23.00 5.79
CA ALA A 349 12.52 22.56 6.39
C ALA A 349 12.20 21.78 7.68
N GLY A 350 12.78 20.59 7.84
CA GLY A 350 12.52 19.70 8.98
C GLY A 350 12.75 20.34 10.36
N GLU A 351 13.51 21.43 10.41
CA GLU A 351 13.73 22.23 11.63
C GLU A 351 12.44 22.91 12.15
N PHE A 352 11.55 23.37 11.27
CA PHE A 352 10.29 23.98 11.70
C PHE A 352 9.28 22.95 12.22
N TYR A 353 9.24 21.77 11.60
CA TYR A 353 8.41 20.67 12.06
C TYR A 353 8.85 20.16 13.43
N THR A 354 10.16 19.99 13.64
CA THR A 354 10.70 19.58 14.94
C THR A 354 10.44 20.63 16.02
N LYS A 355 10.60 21.92 15.70
CA LYS A 355 10.25 23.01 16.63
C LYS A 355 8.76 23.03 16.97
N LEU A 356 7.88 22.80 15.99
CA LEU A 356 6.43 22.72 16.18
C LEU A 356 6.04 21.50 17.04
N LEU A 357 6.65 20.34 16.79
CA LEU A 357 6.43 19.13 17.59
C LEU A 357 6.87 19.34 19.04
N ASN A 358 8.06 19.90 19.27
CA ASN A 358 8.54 20.22 20.62
C ASN A 358 7.62 21.21 21.35
N LEU A 359 7.09 22.20 20.64
CA LEU A 359 6.11 23.13 21.19
C LEU A 359 4.82 22.38 21.57
N LEU A 360 4.28 21.56 20.67
CA LEU A 360 3.07 20.77 20.95
C LEU A 360 3.26 19.82 22.13
N ASP A 361 4.40 19.13 22.23
CA ASP A 361 4.73 18.24 23.33
C ASP A 361 4.84 19.03 24.67
N SER A 362 5.44 20.22 24.66
CA SER A 362 5.46 21.12 25.82
C SER A 362 4.06 21.59 26.22
N LEU A 363 3.22 21.97 25.25
CA LEU A 363 1.84 22.42 25.49
C LEU A 363 0.95 21.31 26.07
N ILE A 364 1.15 20.07 25.61
CA ILE A 364 0.46 18.88 26.10
C ILE A 364 0.99 18.48 27.48
N GLY A 365 2.30 18.48 27.69
CA GLY A 365 2.92 18.09 28.97
C GLY A 365 2.64 19.06 30.11
N ASN A 366 2.56 20.35 29.81
CA ASN A 366 2.21 21.38 30.80
C ASN A 366 0.69 21.53 31.01
N TRP A 367 -0.13 20.70 30.37
CA TRP A 367 -1.57 20.76 30.52
C TRP A 367 -2.00 20.26 31.90
N ARG A 368 -2.22 21.19 32.84
CA ARG A 368 -2.93 20.89 34.08
C ARG A 368 -4.41 21.01 33.80
N GLU A 369 -5.18 19.94 34.04
CA GLU A 369 -6.62 20.04 34.11
C GLU A 369 -6.94 21.00 35.25
N GLN A 370 -7.32 22.24 34.93
CA GLN A 370 -7.97 23.10 35.90
C GLN A 370 -9.33 22.45 36.14
N GLU A 371 -9.44 21.71 37.24
CA GLU A 371 -10.74 21.34 37.78
C GLU A 371 -11.54 22.64 37.91
N LYS A 372 -12.67 22.69 37.20
CA LYS A 372 -13.65 23.77 37.33
C LYS A 372 -14.21 23.68 38.76
N GLU A 373 -13.66 24.48 39.68
CA GLU A 373 -14.34 24.86 40.91
C GLU A 373 -15.59 25.69 40.61
#